data_AF-A0AAT9GHU2-F1
#
_entry.id   AF-A0AAT9GHU2-F1
#
_cell.length_a   1.000
_cell.length_b   1.000
_cell.length_c   1.000
_cell.angle_alpha   90.00
_cell.angle_beta   90.00
_cell.angle_gamma   90.00
#
_symmetry.space_group_name_H-M   'P 1'
#
loop_
_entity.id
_entity.type
_entity.pdbx_description
1 polymer ?
#
loop_
_entity_poly.entity_id
_entity_poly.type
_entity_poly.pdbx_seq_one_letter_code
_entity_poly.pdbx_strand_id
1 'polypeptide(L)' 'MRNTTKLKAILKQYHIDLSMKEDDIIVFNIIHRETAAITSFEDASYSKLIAKAYSFMQKQIKLHRSC' A
#
# COMPACT_ATOMS: atom_id res chain seq x y z
N MET A 1 17.63 0.67 -0.47
CA MET A 1 17.13 0.78 0.94
C MET A 1 15.93 1.71 1.14
N ARG A 2 15.57 2.65 0.24
CA ARG A 2 14.43 3.57 0.43
C ARG A 2 13.04 2.89 0.38
N ASN A 3 12.86 1.89 -0.49
CA ASN A 3 11.58 1.20 -0.65
C ASN A 3 11.32 0.13 0.43
N THR A 4 12.37 -0.49 0.97
CA THR A 4 12.23 -1.46 2.07
C THR A 4 11.74 -0.80 3.36
N THR A 5 12.15 0.43 3.66
CA THR A 5 11.62 1.20 4.81
C THR A 5 10.12 1.52 4.63
N LYS A 6 9.70 1.93 3.44
CA LYS A 6 8.29 2.21 3.13
C LYS A 6 7.44 0.95 3.26
N LEU A 7 7.91 -0.16 2.68
CA LEU A 7 7.21 -1.44 2.75
C LEU A 7 7.06 -1.93 4.21
N LYS A 8 8.13 -1.84 5.01
CA LYS A 8 8.07 -2.16 6.45
C LYS A 8 7.01 -1.33 7.18
N ALA A 9 6.89 -0.04 6.86
CA ALA A 9 5.87 0.81 7.48
C ALA A 9 4.45 0.39 7.07
N ILE A 10 4.22 0.09 5.79
CA ILE A 10 2.92 -0.41 5.30
C ILE A 10 2.56 -1.72 6.02
N LEU A 11 3.48 -2.69 6.07
CA LEU A 11 3.25 -4.02 6.65
C LEU A 11 2.89 -4.02 8.15
N LYS A 12 3.26 -2.95 8.88
CA LYS A 12 2.87 -2.78 10.28
C LYS A 12 1.37 -2.52 10.45
N GLN A 13 0.74 -1.82 9.50
CA GLN A 13 -0.67 -1.43 9.60
C GLN A 13 -1.59 -2.22 8.66
N TYR A 14 -1.03 -2.75 7.57
CA TYR A 14 -1.78 -3.41 6.51
C TYR A 14 -1.24 -4.82 6.26
N HIS A 15 -2.14 -5.71 5.82
CA HIS A 15 -1.78 -6.88 5.04
C HIS A 15 -1.63 -6.48 3.57
N ILE A 16 -0.72 -7.14 2.86
CA ILE A 16 -0.48 -6.92 1.43
C ILE A 16 -0.86 -8.18 0.69
N ASP A 17 -1.65 -8.01 -0.36
CA ASP A 17 -1.88 -9.01 -1.40
C ASP A 17 -1.34 -8.48 -2.74
N LEU A 18 -0.70 -9.38 -3.49
CA LEU A 18 0.04 -9.07 -4.70
C LEU A 18 -0.33 -10.08 -5.77
N SER A 19 -0.87 -9.58 -6.88
CA SER A 19 -1.24 -10.37 -8.04
C SER A 19 -0.82 -9.68 -9.34
N MET A 20 -0.92 -10.40 -10.44
CA MET A 20 -0.56 -9.93 -11.78
C MET A 20 -1.73 -10.19 -12.72
N LYS A 21 -2.11 -9.19 -13.51
CA LYS A 21 -3.11 -9.31 -14.59
C LYS A 21 -2.45 -9.74 -15.90
N GLU A 22 -3.26 -10.10 -16.89
CA GLU A 22 -2.83 -10.62 -18.20
C GLU A 22 -1.93 -9.66 -19.01
N ASP A 23 -1.85 -8.38 -18.64
CA ASP A 23 -1.01 -7.34 -19.28
C ASP A 23 0.27 -6.99 -18.50
N ASP A 24 0.81 -7.91 -17.69
CA ASP A 24 1.95 -7.66 -16.79
C ASP A 24 1.73 -6.50 -15.79
N ILE A 25 0.47 -6.11 -15.58
CA ILE A 25 0.10 -5.09 -14.61
C ILE A 25 0.07 -5.73 -13.23
N ILE A 26 0.89 -5.20 -12.33
CA ILE A 26 0.92 -5.63 -10.93
C ILE A 26 -0.24 -4.95 -10.19
N VAL A 27 -1.02 -5.76 -9.50
CA VAL A 27 -2.07 -5.33 -8.59
C VAL A 27 -1.55 -5.47 -7.16
N PHE A 28 -1.58 -4.37 -6.42
CA PHE A 28 -1.14 -4.30 -5.03
C PHE A 28 -2.32 -3.90 -4.16
N ASN A 29 -2.82 -4.86 -3.40
CA ASN A 29 -3.91 -4.66 -2.47
C ASN A 29 -3.34 -4.45 -1.06
N ILE A 30 -3.74 -3.37 -0.40
CA ILE A 30 -3.52 -3.19 1.04
C ILE A 30 -4.83 -3.38 1.77
N ILE A 31 -4.79 -4.15 2.85
CA ILE A 31 -5.95 -4.47 3.69
C ILE A 31 -5.61 -4.00 5.10
N HIS A 32 -6.34 -3.01 5.61
CA HIS A 32 -6.09 -2.46 6.94
C HIS A 32 -6.40 -3.52 8.01
N ARG A 33 -5.46 -3.74 8.94
CA ARG A 33 -5.56 -4.83 9.93
C ARG A 33 -6.76 -4.72 10.87
N GLU A 34 -7.14 -3.50 11.25
CA GLU A 34 -8.20 -3.27 12.23
C GLU A 34 -9.59 -3.09 11.60
N THR A 35 -9.68 -2.30 10.52
CA THR A 35 -10.97 -1.95 9.89
C THR A 35 -11.35 -2.89 8.75
N ALA A 36 -10.46 -3.81 8.37
CA ALA A 36 -10.56 -4.63 7.17
C ALA A 36 -10.75 -3.83 5.87
N ALA A 37 -10.52 -2.51 5.88
CA ALA A 37 -10.68 -1.66 4.71
C ALA A 37 -9.63 -2.03 3.64
N ILE A 38 -10.08 -2.19 2.40
CA ILE A 38 -9.24 -2.61 1.28
C ILE A 38 -8.99 -1.41 0.36
N THR A 39 -7.75 -1.26 -0.11
CA THR A 39 -7.40 -0.28 -1.13
C THR A 39 -6.44 -0.92 -2.13
N SER A 40 -6.73 -0.76 -3.41
CA SER A 40 -5.99 -1.38 -4.51
C SER A 40 -5.20 -0.34 -5.29
N PHE A 41 -3.99 -0.70 -5.71
CA PHE A 41 -3.15 0.10 -6.58
C PHE A 41 -2.70 -0.74 -7.77
N GLU A 42 -2.66 -0.12 -8.94
CA GLU A 42 -2.21 -0.76 -10.17
C GLU A 42 -1.06 0.05 -10.79
N ASP A 43 -0.02 -0.65 -11.21
CA ASP A 43 1.14 -0.11 -11.91
C ASP A 43 2.00 -1.25 -12.46
N ALA A 44 2.65 -1.04 -13.60
CA ALA A 44 3.68 -1.97 -14.08
C ALA A 44 4.93 -1.98 -13.17
N SER A 45 5.16 -0.91 -12.39
CA SER A 45 6.31 -0.84 -11.48
C SER A 45 5.96 -1.06 -10.02
N TYR A 46 6.50 -2.14 -9.45
CA TYR A 46 6.46 -2.43 -8.01
C TYR A 46 6.90 -1.25 -7.13
N SER A 47 7.94 -0.53 -7.56
CA SER A 47 8.47 0.62 -6.82
C SER A 47 7.47 1.78 -6.72
N LYS A 48 6.68 2.00 -7.78
CA LYS A 48 5.62 3.01 -7.82
C LYS A 48 4.43 2.59 -6.97
N LEU A 49 4.10 1.29 -6.95
CA LEU A 49 3.04 0.73 -6.09
C LEU A 49 3.33 0.96 -4.61
N ILE A 50 4.54 0.61 -4.14
CA ILE A 50 4.95 0.89 -2.76
C ILE A 50 4.85 2.38 -2.44
N ALA A 51 5.28 3.25 -3.37
CA ALA A 51 5.24 4.69 -3.14
C ALA A 51 3.79 5.22 -3.04
N LYS A 52 2.88 4.73 -3.89
CA LYS A 52 1.44 5.04 -3.85
C LYS A 52 0.82 4.58 -2.53
N ALA A 53 1.03 3.31 -2.15
CA ALA A 53 0.51 2.75 -0.90
C ALA A 53 1.05 3.45 0.35
N TYR A 54 2.35 3.79 0.37
CA TYR A 54 2.95 4.53 1.48
C TYR A 54 2.37 5.95 1.61
N SER A 55 2.15 6.62 0.48
CA SER A 55 1.57 7.97 0.47
C SER A 55 0.12 7.94 0.94
N PHE A 56 -0.65 6.92 0.55
CA PHE A 56 -2.00 6.68 1.06
C PHE A 56 -2.00 6.48 2.57
N MET A 57 -1.17 5.57 3.09
CA MET A 57 -1.02 5.34 4.53
C MET A 57 -0.71 6.64 5.29
N GLN A 58 0.23 7.45 4.79
CA GLN A 58 0.59 8.72 5.43
C GLN A 58 -0.57 9.71 5.47
N LYS A 59 -1.41 9.75 4.43
CA LYS A 59 -2.64 10.56 4.43
C LYS A 59 -3.63 10.07 5.49
N GLN A 60 -3.84 8.75 5.59
CA GLN A 60 -4.71 8.16 6.59
C GLN A 60 -4.23 8.45 8.03
N ILE A 61 -2.93 8.30 8.30
CA ILE A 61 -2.35 8.61 9.61
C ILE A 61 -2.56 10.09 9.98
N LYS A 62 -2.37 11.01 9.01
CA LYS A 62 -2.58 12.44 9.25
C LYS A 62 -4.04 12.75 9.55
N LEU A 63 -4.96 12.21 8.76
CA LEU A 63 -6.40 12.37 8.98
C LEU A 63 -6.81 11.89 10.37
N HIS A 64 -6.31 10.73 10.81
CA HIS A 64 -6.63 10.19 12.13
C HIS A 64 -6.07 11.02 13.30
N ARG A 65 -4.95 11.74 13.10
CA ARG A 65 -4.33 12.58 14.13
C ARG A 65 -4.92 14.00 14.22
N SER A 66 -5.77 14.38 13.26
CA SER A 66 -6.38 15.72 13.21
C SER A 66 -7.80 15.76 13.81
N CYS A 67 -8.22 14.67 14.46
CA CYS A 67 -9.44 14.60 15.27
C CYS A 67 -9.11 14.64 16.76
#